data_AF-A7HWK0-F1
#
_entry.id   AF-A7HWK0-F1
#
_cell.length_a   1.000
_cell.length_b   1.000
_cell.length_c   1.000
_cell.angle_alpha   90.00
_cell.angle_beta   90.00
_cell.angle_gamma   90.00
#
_symmetry.space_group_name_H-M   'P 1'
#
loop_
_entity.id
_entity.type
_entity.pdbx_description
1 polymer ?
#
loop_
_entity_poly.entity_id
_entity_poly.type
_entity_poly.pdbx_seq_one_letter_code
_entity_poly.pdbx_strand_id
1 'polypeptide(L)'
;MRTFKIILAVLLAAFCIGVTGMIYLQSGGAAIAVGLLLGLVVVSFLFDNRRTLFRGDAGRKEVVDGKAGLAVAQAAALTRFSEGEVRGTPNYKGN
;
A
#
# COMPACT_ATOMS: atom_id res chain seq x y z
N MET A 1 -14.89 8.35 4.88
CA MET A 1 -13.92 8.44 3.77
C MET A 1 -13.85 7.21 2.86
N ARG A 2 -14.37 6.03 3.26
CA ARG A 2 -14.39 4.82 2.40
C ARG A 2 -15.25 5.00 1.14
N THR A 3 -16.47 5.50 1.30
CA THR A 3 -17.42 5.75 0.20
C THR A 3 -16.84 6.70 -0.86
N PHE A 4 -16.18 7.78 -0.41
CA PHE A 4 -15.48 8.73 -1.30
C PHE A 4 -14.42 8.04 -2.17
N LYS A 5 -13.59 7.17 -1.58
CA LYS A 5 -12.57 6.41 -2.32
C LYS A 5 -13.16 5.43 -3.33
N ILE A 6 -14.29 4.80 -3.00
CA ILE A 6 -15.01 3.89 -3.90
C ILE A 6 -15.57 4.67 -5.09
N ILE A 7 -16.24 5.81 -4.83
CA ILE A 7 -16.77 6.69 -5.88
C ILE A 7 -15.64 7.17 -6.80
N LEU A 8 -14.51 7.60 -6.22
CA LEU A 8 -13.34 8.02 -6.99
C LEU A 8 -12.79 6.88 -7.86
N ALA A 9 -12.72 5.65 -7.33
CA ALA A 9 -12.26 4.48 -8.08
C ALA A 9 -13.18 4.16 -9.26
N VAL A 10 -14.49 4.27 -9.08
CA VAL A 10 -15.48 4.04 -10.14
C VAL A 10 -15.38 5.12 -11.22
N LEU A 11 -15.25 6.39 -10.82
CA LEU A 11 -15.05 7.50 -11.77
C LEU A 11 -13.75 7.32 -12.57
N LEU A 12 -12.66 6.93 -11.91
CA LEU A 12 -11.38 6.67 -12.58
C LEU A 12 -11.49 5.51 -13.57
N ALA A 13 -12.17 4.41 -13.19
CA ALA A 13 -12.38 3.28 -14.07
C ALA A 13 -13.23 3.65 -15.30
N ALA A 14 -14.33 4.39 -15.10
CA ALA A 14 -15.18 4.88 -16.19
C ALA A 14 -14.40 5.80 -17.14
N PHE A 15 -13.57 6.70 -16.58
CA PHE A 15 -12.70 7.58 -17.36
C PHE A 15 -11.68 6.78 -18.20
N CYS A 16 -11.03 5.76 -17.62
CA CYS A 16 -10.08 4.93 -18.34
C CYS A 16 -10.76 4.20 -19.51
N ILE A 17 -11.94 3.60 -19.29
CA ILE A 17 -12.71 2.93 -20.34
C ILE A 17 -13.09 3.92 -21.46
N GLY A 18 -13.55 5.12 -21.09
CA GLY A 18 -13.90 6.17 -22.05
C GLY A 18 -12.71 6.61 -22.90
N VAL A 19 -11.55 6.86 -22.28
CA VAL A 19 -10.32 7.25 -22.98
C VAL A 19 -9.84 6.13 -23.90
N THR A 20 -9.78 4.88 -23.41
CA THR A 20 -9.39 3.74 -24.25
C THR A 20 -10.35 3.55 -25.42
N GLY A 21 -11.66 3.71 -25.21
CA GLY A 21 -12.67 3.64 -26.26
C GLY A 21 -12.51 4.72 -27.33
N MET A 22 -12.28 5.97 -26.93
CA MET A 22 -12.01 7.06 -27.89
C MET A 22 -10.73 6.82 -28.70
N ILE A 23 -9.67 6.32 -28.07
CA ILE A 23 -8.42 5.98 -28.77
C ILE A 23 -8.63 4.81 -29.71
N TYR A 24 -9.46 3.83 -29.35
CA TYR A 24 -9.78 2.68 -30.20
C TYR A 24 -10.45 3.11 -31.51
N LEU A 25 -11.32 4.12 -31.47
CA LEU A 25 -11.93 4.69 -32.68
C LEU A 25 -10.91 5.38 -33.60
N GLN A 26 -9.77 5.84 -33.07
CA GLN A 26 -8.73 6.52 -33.83
C GLN A 26 -7.61 5.58 -34.32
N SER A 27 -7.19 4.64 -33.49
CA SER A 27 -6.14 3.66 -33.81
C SER A 27 -6.23 2.45 -32.89
N GLY A 28 -6.61 1.30 -33.46
CA GLY A 28 -6.77 0.06 -32.70
C GLY A 28 -5.47 -0.42 -32.03
N GLY A 29 -4.31 -0.24 -32.68
CA GLY A 29 -3.01 -0.60 -32.10
C GLY A 29 -2.62 0.27 -30.90
N ALA A 30 -2.85 1.59 -31.00
CA ALA A 30 -2.56 2.51 -29.90
C ALA A 30 -3.49 2.28 -28.70
N ALA A 31 -4.75 1.89 -28.96
CA ALA A 31 -5.73 1.63 -27.91
C ALA A 31 -5.35 0.45 -27.01
N ILE A 32 -4.74 -0.60 -27.57
CA ILE A 32 -4.28 -1.75 -26.78
C ILE A 32 -3.15 -1.34 -25.85
N ALA A 33 -2.16 -0.60 -26.34
CA ALA A 33 -1.03 -0.13 -25.54
C ALA A 33 -1.48 0.82 -24.42
N VAL A 34 -2.33 1.79 -24.74
CA VAL A 34 -2.86 2.75 -23.75
C VAL A 34 -3.80 2.07 -22.77
N GLY A 35 -4.65 1.15 -23.23
CA GLY A 35 -5.55 0.37 -22.37
C GLY A 35 -4.80 -0.49 -21.36
N LEU A 36 -3.71 -1.15 -21.76
CA LEU A 36 -2.85 -1.91 -20.85
C LEU A 36 -2.17 -1.01 -19.81
N LEU A 37 -1.65 0.14 -20.23
CA LEU A 37 -1.05 1.14 -19.33
C LEU A 37 -2.06 1.64 -18.29
N LEU A 38 -3.26 2.03 -18.74
CA LEU A 38 -4.33 2.47 -17.85
C LEU A 38 -4.80 1.35 -16.91
N GLY A 39 -4.88 0.11 -17.42
CA GLY A 39 -5.18 -1.07 -16.61
C GLY A 39 -4.17 -1.26 -15.47
N LEU A 40 -2.88 -1.14 -15.74
CA LEU A 40 -1.82 -1.22 -14.72
C LEU A 40 -1.95 -0.11 -13.67
N VAL A 41 -2.29 1.11 -14.09
CA VAL A 41 -2.53 2.23 -13.16
C VAL A 41 -3.71 1.92 -12.23
N VAL A 42 -4.81 1.40 -12.77
CA VAL A 42 -5.98 1.00 -11.97
C VAL A 42 -5.64 -0.13 -11.01
N VAL A 43 -4.90 -1.14 -11.45
CA VAL A 43 -4.45 -2.26 -10.59
C VAL A 43 -3.55 -1.77 -9.47
N SER A 44 -2.57 -0.91 -9.76
CA SER A 44 -1.71 -0.30 -8.74
C SER A 44 -2.51 0.53 -7.73
N PHE A 45 -3.44 1.35 -8.20
CA PHE A 45 -4.32 2.14 -7.32
C PHE A 45 -5.16 1.26 -6.40
N LEU A 46 -5.73 0.17 -6.95
CA LEU A 46 -6.48 -0.82 -6.18
C LEU A 46 -5.59 -1.55 -5.18
N PHE A 47 -4.36 -1.91 -5.56
CA PHE A 47 -3.42 -2.61 -4.69
C PHE A 47 -3.01 -1.76 -3.47
N ASP A 48 -2.76 -0.48 -3.67
CA ASP A 48 -2.41 0.47 -2.61
C ASP A 48 -3.60 0.78 -1.70
N ASN A 49 -4.80 0.93 -2.28
CA ASN A 49 -6.00 1.24 -1.52
C ASN A 49 -6.79 -0.01 -1.08
N ARG A 50 -6.27 -1.22 -1.32
CA ARG A 50 -6.99 -2.49 -1.07
C ARG A 50 -7.51 -2.61 0.36
N ARG A 51 -6.70 -2.17 1.32
CA ARG A 51 -7.05 -2.22 2.75
C ARG A 51 -8.14 -1.23 3.13
N THR A 52 -8.25 -0.11 2.43
CA THR A 52 -9.31 0.88 2.68
C THR A 52 -10.59 0.59 1.90
N LEU A 53 -10.48 -0.09 0.76
CA LEU A 53 -11.61 -0.44 -0.12
C LEU A 53 -12.28 -1.75 0.33
N PHE A 54 -11.50 -2.78 0.67
CA PHE A 54 -12.01 -4.15 0.89
C PHE A 54 -12.01 -4.63 2.34
N ARG A 55 -11.22 -4.03 3.25
CA ARG A 55 -11.25 -4.40 4.68
C ARG A 55 -12.34 -3.60 5.39
N GLY A 56 -13.38 -4.28 5.91
CA GLY A 56 -14.32 -3.71 6.87
C GLY A 56 -13.60 -3.34 8.18
N ASP A 57 -14.28 -2.62 9.09
CA ASP A 57 -13.70 -2.05 10.33
C ASP A 57 -12.82 -3.01 11.16
N ALA A 58 -13.08 -4.32 11.10
CA ALA A 58 -12.27 -5.36 11.73
C ALA A 58 -10.78 -5.35 11.32
N GLY A 59 -10.47 -5.02 10.07
CA GLY A 59 -9.09 -4.99 9.57
C GLY A 59 -8.28 -3.75 9.96
N ARG A 60 -8.94 -2.73 10.51
CA ARG A 60 -8.29 -1.49 10.97
C ARG A 60 -7.66 -1.68 12.36
N LYS A 61 -8.30 -2.46 13.24
CA LYS A 61 -7.76 -2.84 14.56
C LYS A 61 -6.45 -3.63 14.44
N GLU A 62 -6.43 -4.65 13.58
CA GLU A 62 -5.27 -5.54 13.39
C GLU A 62 -4.01 -4.79 12.89
N VAL A 63 -4.18 -3.75 12.06
CA VAL A 63 -3.06 -2.93 11.56
C VAL A 63 -2.58 -1.93 12.60
N VAL A 64 -3.46 -1.42 13.47
CA VAL A 64 -3.08 -0.53 14.58
C VAL A 64 -2.32 -1.32 15.64
N ASP A 65 -2.81 -2.50 16.02
CA ASP A 65 -2.11 -3.39 16.95
C ASP A 65 -0.77 -3.88 16.37
N GLY A 66 -0.73 -4.22 15.07
CA GLY A 66 0.50 -4.60 14.39
C GLY A 66 1.54 -3.45 14.32
N LYS A 67 1.10 -2.21 14.09
CA LYS A 67 1.98 -1.03 14.09
C LYS A 67 2.45 -0.66 15.50
N ALA A 68 1.59 -0.78 16.50
CA ALA A 68 1.94 -0.55 17.90
C ALA A 68 2.98 -1.59 18.37
N GLY A 69 2.77 -2.87 18.06
CA GLY A 69 3.74 -3.92 18.36
C GLY A 69 5.10 -3.70 17.68
N LEU A 70 5.10 -3.25 16.43
CA LEU A 70 6.34 -2.99 15.67
C LEU A 70 7.07 -1.73 16.17
N ALA A 71 6.33 -0.69 16.58
CA ALA A 71 6.90 0.50 17.20
C ALA A 71 7.51 0.22 18.58
N VAL A 72 6.84 -0.60 19.41
CA VAL A 72 7.38 -1.05 20.70
C VAL A 72 8.62 -1.94 20.50
N ALA A 73 8.60 -2.83 19.52
CA ALA A 73 9.75 -3.67 19.19
C ALA A 73 10.95 -2.83 18.69
N GLN A 74 10.71 -1.80 17.86
CA GLN A 74 11.75 -0.86 17.43
C GLN A 74 12.30 -0.04 18.58
N ALA A 75 11.43 0.50 19.45
CA ALA A 75 11.85 1.26 20.62
C ALA A 75 12.71 0.39 21.56
N ALA A 76 12.27 -0.84 21.85
CA ALA A 76 13.02 -1.79 22.67
C ALA A 76 14.37 -2.19 22.03
N ALA A 77 14.43 -2.35 20.72
CA ALA A 77 15.67 -2.62 20.01
C ALA A 77 16.64 -1.43 20.04
N LEU A 78 16.13 -0.21 19.88
CA LEU A 78 16.92 1.03 20.00
C LEU A 78 17.43 1.26 21.41
N THR A 79 16.61 1.01 22.44
CA THR A 79 17.04 1.09 23.85
C THR A 79 18.15 0.10 24.14
N ARG A 80 18.00 -1.17 23.74
CA ARG A 80 19.06 -2.18 23.92
C ARG A 80 20.34 -1.86 23.16
N PHE A 81 20.22 -1.27 21.97
CA PHE A 81 21.38 -0.78 21.22
C PHE A 81 22.06 0.40 21.93
N SER A 82 21.28 1.33 22.51
CA SER A 82 21.81 2.45 23.29
C SER A 82 22.44 2.04 24.62
N GLU A 83 21.96 0.94 25.21
CA GLU A 83 22.50 0.32 26.42
C GLU A 83 23.73 -0.55 26.14
N GLY A 84 24.13 -0.70 24.86
CA GLY A 84 25.29 -1.48 24.48
C GLY A 84 25.09 -3.00 24.51
N GLU A 85 23.86 -3.48 24.68
CA GLU A 85 23.51 -4.91 24.54
C GLU A 85 23.48 -5.30 23.05
N VAL A 86 24.65 -5.43 22.45
CA VAL A 86 24.81 -6.11 21.16
C VAL A 86 24.85 -7.61 21.45
N ARG A 87 23.77 -8.33 21.14
CA ARG A 87 23.73 -9.79 21.26
C ARG A 87 24.81 -10.42 20.38
N GLY A 88 25.90 -10.84 21.03
CA GLY A 88 27.08 -11.47 20.44
C GLY A 88 28.24 -11.64 21.42
N THR A 89 28.29 -10.90 22.52
CA THR A 89 29.32 -11.06 23.57
C THR A 89 28.68 -11.40 24.93
N PRO A 90 28.46 -12.68 25.24
CA PRO A 90 28.26 -13.04 26.63
C PRO A 90 29.58 -12.76 27.35
N ASN A 91 29.57 -11.80 28.30
CA ASN A 91 30.66 -11.50 29.25
C ASN A 91 31.74 -10.47 28.81
N TYR A 92 31.38 -9.30 28.29
CA TYR A 92 32.34 -8.17 28.28
C TYR A 92 32.35 -7.46 29.63
N LYS A 93 33.21 -7.92 30.55
CA LYS A 93 33.71 -7.08 31.65
C LYS A 93 34.79 -6.16 31.08
N GLY A 94 34.44 -4.92 30.79
CA GLY A 94 35.41 -3.84 30.67
C GLY A 94 35.59 -3.18 32.03
N ASN A 95 36.84 -3.11 32.50
CA ASN A 95 37.25 -2.27 33.64
C ASN A 95 36.81 -0.82 33.46
#